data_AF-I1BTN6-F1
#
_entry.id   AF-I1BTN6-F1
#
_cell.length_a   1.000
_cell.length_b   1.000
_cell.length_c   1.000
_cell.angle_alpha   90.00
_cell.angle_beta   90.00
_cell.angle_gamma   90.00
#
_symmetry.space_group_name_H-M   'P 1'
#
loop_
_entity.id
_entity.type
_entity.pdbx_description
1 polymer ?
#
loop_
_entity_poly.entity_id
_entity_poly.type
_entity_poly.pdbx_seq_one_letter_code
_entity_poly.pdbx_strand_id
1 'polypeptide(L)'
;MAQKLISIPFKAVDRNKMKAASLIDVPLANVDLAYLIDVSIGTPPQPFTLLLDTGSSSTWVPVSHCGRYCGYPLHTLEPSLSSTFNSTHLPFSVRYGEGFSSGYYAQDTITINDTPVPGVNFAVSDYNDGELTLNGADGILGIGPDRLSMYNNPENKIIPTLVTTMHEKDVINQKVFSVYFQPITTKQPRINGEIVFGGVEAKHVVGDIKIIGQ
;
A
#
# COMPACT_ATOMS: atom_id res chain seq x y z
N MET A 1 21.32 1.19 21.24
CA MET A 1 20.87 0.19 20.25
C MET A 1 20.84 0.88 18.90
N ALA A 2 21.34 0.25 17.82
CA ALA A 2 21.35 0.85 16.49
C ALA A 2 19.91 1.01 15.96
N GLN A 3 19.63 2.10 15.25
CA GLN A 3 18.32 2.34 14.63
C GLN A 3 18.12 1.36 13.48
N LYS A 4 17.03 0.58 13.52
CA LYS A 4 16.65 -0.31 12.42
C LYS A 4 15.77 0.45 11.43
N LEU A 5 16.32 0.71 10.24
CA LEU A 5 15.65 1.36 9.13
C LEU A 5 15.39 0.32 8.03
N ILE A 6 14.20 0.36 7.44
CA ILE A 6 13.86 -0.43 6.25
C ILE A 6 13.57 0.56 5.13
N SER A 7 14.48 0.66 4.16
CA SER A 7 14.31 1.47 2.95
C SER A 7 13.82 0.58 1.81
N ILE A 8 12.81 1.06 1.07
CA ILE A 8 12.29 0.39 -0.12
C ILE A 8 12.19 1.39 -1.26
N PRO A 9 12.87 1.15 -2.40
CA PRO A 9 12.66 1.95 -3.60
C PRO A 9 11.31 1.61 -4.24
N PHE A 10 10.62 2.60 -4.80
CA PHE A 10 9.32 2.40 -5.46
C PHE A 10 9.28 2.98 -6.87
N LYS A 11 8.31 2.52 -7.67
CA LYS A 11 8.13 2.86 -9.09
C LYS A 11 6.98 3.84 -9.31
N ALA A 12 7.22 4.87 -10.11
CA ALA A 12 6.21 5.81 -10.61
C ALA A 12 5.61 5.34 -11.95
N VAL A 13 4.33 5.67 -12.19
CA VAL A 13 3.57 5.26 -13.40
C VAL A 13 2.98 6.47 -14.13
N ASP A 14 3.25 6.57 -15.44
CA ASP A 14 2.77 7.61 -16.37
C ASP A 14 1.57 7.12 -17.20
N ARG A 15 0.43 7.84 -17.13
CA ARG A 15 -0.84 7.53 -17.81
C ARG A 15 -0.93 8.00 -19.28
N ASN A 16 0.03 8.79 -19.80
CA ASN A 16 -0.10 9.47 -21.10
C ASN A 16 0.04 8.59 -22.36
N LYS A 17 0.16 7.26 -22.23
CA LYS A 17 0.20 6.33 -23.39
C LYS A 17 -1.16 5.73 -23.77
N MET A 18 -2.26 6.15 -23.15
CA MET A 18 -3.62 5.71 -23.49
C MET A 18 -4.42 6.87 -24.10
N LYS A 19 -5.02 6.65 -25.28
CA LYS A 19 -5.83 7.67 -25.99
C LYS A 19 -6.98 8.15 -25.10
N ALA A 20 -6.87 9.36 -24.57
CA ALA A 20 -7.95 10.04 -23.88
C ALA A 20 -9.00 10.53 -24.89
N ALA A 21 -10.26 10.19 -24.66
CA ALA A 21 -11.37 10.94 -25.24
C ALA A 21 -11.44 12.31 -24.55
N SER A 22 -11.60 13.34 -25.37
CA SER A 22 -11.58 14.78 -25.10
C SER A 22 -12.13 15.22 -23.73
N LEU A 23 -11.30 15.95 -22.97
CA LEU A 23 -11.74 16.84 -21.88
C LEU A 23 -10.98 18.17 -21.99
N ILE A 24 -11.66 19.26 -21.61
CA ILE A 24 -11.26 20.67 -21.78
C ILE A 24 -10.40 21.13 -20.60
N ASP A 25 -9.30 21.82 -20.88
CA ASP A 25 -8.32 22.32 -19.91
C ASP A 25 -8.74 23.59 -19.15
N VAL A 26 -8.47 23.59 -17.84
CA VAL A 26 -8.31 24.77 -16.96
C VAL A 26 -7.00 24.55 -16.17
N PRO A 27 -6.06 25.52 -16.05
CA PRO A 27 -4.65 25.18 -15.87
C PRO A 27 -4.28 24.83 -14.42
N LEU A 28 -3.98 23.54 -14.21
CA LEU A 28 -2.94 23.01 -13.30
C LEU A 28 -2.46 21.69 -13.92
N ALA A 29 -1.15 21.51 -14.15
CA ALA A 29 -0.61 20.27 -14.71
C ALA A 29 0.47 19.66 -13.80
N ASN A 30 0.11 18.56 -13.15
CA ASN A 30 1.02 17.55 -12.58
C ASN A 30 0.42 16.17 -12.91
N VAL A 31 1.15 15.33 -13.64
CA VAL A 31 0.60 14.14 -14.33
C VAL A 31 1.21 12.80 -13.89
N ASP A 32 1.71 12.69 -12.65
CA ASP A 32 2.26 11.45 -12.08
C ASP A 32 1.53 11.07 -10.78
N LEU A 33 0.49 10.23 -10.86
CA LEU A 33 -0.59 10.16 -9.86
C LEU A 33 -0.44 9.07 -8.78
N ALA A 34 0.60 8.25 -8.82
CA ALA A 34 0.72 7.07 -7.95
C ALA A 34 2.16 6.60 -7.79
N TYR A 35 2.50 6.15 -6.59
CA TYR A 35 3.73 5.40 -6.31
C TYR A 35 3.38 3.97 -5.92
N LEU A 36 4.03 3.02 -6.59
CA LEU A 36 3.77 1.60 -6.41
C LEU A 36 4.92 0.92 -5.65
N ILE A 37 4.55 0.09 -4.68
CA ILE A 37 5.47 -0.68 -3.86
C ILE A 37 5.26 -2.18 -4.06
N ASP A 38 6.35 -2.90 -4.28
CA ASP A 38 6.33 -4.34 -4.35
C ASP A 38 6.45 -4.93 -2.94
N VAL A 39 5.56 -5.87 -2.64
CA VAL A 39 5.54 -6.64 -1.39
C VAL A 39 5.25 -8.10 -1.72
N SER A 40 5.48 -8.99 -0.76
CA SER A 40 4.97 -10.36 -0.85
C SER A 40 4.15 -10.71 0.38
N ILE A 41 3.10 -11.51 0.21
CA ILE A 41 2.20 -11.94 1.28
C ILE A 41 2.22 -13.47 1.35
N GLY A 42 2.35 -14.02 2.55
CA GLY A 42 2.22 -15.45 2.79
C GLY A 42 3.51 -16.22 3.02
N THR A 43 3.37 -17.50 3.35
CA THR A 43 4.49 -18.45 3.51
C THR A 43 4.18 -19.77 2.78
N PRO A 44 4.75 -20.03 1.59
CA PRO A 44 5.73 -19.21 0.87
C PRO A 44 5.17 -17.86 0.37
N PRO A 45 6.05 -16.85 0.11
CA PRO A 45 5.62 -15.51 -0.29
C PRO A 45 4.98 -15.48 -1.69
N GLN A 46 3.83 -14.81 -1.81
CA GLN A 46 3.11 -14.53 -3.05
C GLN A 46 3.27 -13.04 -3.41
N PRO A 47 3.73 -12.67 -4.62
CA PRO A 47 4.09 -11.29 -4.96
C PRO A 47 2.87 -10.41 -5.21
N PHE A 48 2.98 -9.12 -4.88
CA PHE A 48 2.00 -8.07 -5.19
C PHE A 48 2.69 -6.74 -5.45
N THR A 49 2.14 -5.95 -6.36
CA THR A 49 2.48 -4.55 -6.54
C THR A 49 1.31 -3.71 -6.01
N LEU A 50 1.52 -2.87 -4.99
CA LEU A 50 0.45 -2.13 -4.33
C LEU A 50 0.60 -0.61 -4.52
N LEU A 51 -0.53 0.09 -4.60
CA LEU A 51 -0.56 1.54 -4.51
C LEU A 51 -0.25 1.99 -3.08
N LEU A 52 0.78 2.82 -2.88
CA LEU A 52 1.06 3.41 -1.58
C LEU A 52 0.06 4.53 -1.27
N ASP A 53 -0.70 4.39 -0.18
CA ASP A 53 -1.76 5.34 0.18
C ASP A 53 -1.63 5.81 1.64
N THR A 54 -1.29 7.08 1.84
CA THR A 54 -1.25 7.71 3.17
C THR A 54 -2.60 8.29 3.59
N GLY A 55 -3.58 8.35 2.66
CA GLY A 55 -4.93 8.84 2.88
C GLY A 55 -5.91 7.78 3.40
N SER A 56 -5.52 6.49 3.41
CA SER A 56 -6.30 5.39 3.99
C SER A 56 -5.44 4.45 4.84
N SER A 57 -6.09 3.60 5.64
CA SER A 57 -5.42 2.74 6.63
C SER A 57 -5.65 1.25 6.44
N SER A 58 -6.33 0.84 5.37
CA SER A 58 -6.57 -0.57 5.09
C SER A 58 -5.74 -0.99 3.88
N THR A 59 -4.78 -1.88 4.13
CA THR A 59 -4.12 -2.64 3.08
C THR A 59 -5.07 -3.69 2.54
N TRP A 60 -5.19 -3.85 1.22
CA TRP A 60 -6.00 -4.91 0.63
C TRP A 60 -5.42 -5.45 -0.67
N VAL A 61 -5.65 -6.74 -0.92
CA VAL A 61 -5.23 -7.46 -2.14
C VAL A 61 -6.37 -8.32 -2.68
N PRO A 62 -6.46 -8.53 -4.00
CA PRO A 62 -7.51 -9.33 -4.60
C PRO A 62 -7.26 -10.83 -4.37
N VAL A 63 -8.33 -11.57 -4.12
CA VAL A 63 -8.28 -13.04 -4.02
C VAL A 63 -8.34 -13.70 -5.40
N SER A 64 -7.82 -14.92 -5.52
CA SER A 64 -7.71 -15.66 -6.78
C SER A 64 -9.01 -15.80 -7.57
N HIS A 65 -10.14 -15.96 -6.88
CA HIS A 65 -11.44 -16.10 -7.52
C HIS A 65 -12.11 -14.75 -7.87
N CYS A 66 -11.50 -13.61 -7.54
CA CYS A 66 -12.08 -12.31 -7.86
C CYS A 66 -12.11 -12.08 -9.39
N GLY A 67 -10.99 -12.32 -10.08
CA GLY A 67 -10.90 -12.27 -11.55
C GLY A 67 -11.56 -11.01 -12.15
N ARG A 68 -12.63 -11.22 -12.94
CA ARG A 68 -13.38 -10.12 -13.60
C ARG A 68 -14.01 -9.12 -12.63
N TYR A 69 -14.29 -9.55 -11.40
CA TYR A 69 -14.85 -8.73 -10.34
C TYR A 69 -13.79 -7.83 -9.67
N CYS A 70 -12.52 -7.91 -10.08
CA CYS A 70 -11.44 -7.04 -9.63
C CYS A 70 -10.65 -6.43 -10.81
N GLY A 71 -11.23 -6.40 -12.01
CA GLY A 71 -10.54 -5.87 -13.19
C GLY A 71 -9.38 -6.73 -13.71
N TYR A 72 -9.39 -8.04 -13.46
CA TYR A 72 -8.31 -8.97 -13.85
C TYR A 72 -6.93 -8.54 -13.33
N PRO A 73 -6.73 -8.54 -12.00
CA PRO A 73 -5.46 -8.17 -11.39
C PRO A 73 -4.33 -9.10 -11.85
N LEU A 74 -3.10 -8.58 -11.84
CA LEU A 74 -1.92 -9.33 -12.32
C LEU A 74 -1.55 -10.44 -11.33
N HIS A 75 -1.61 -10.12 -10.03
CA HIS A 75 -1.41 -11.05 -8.94
C HIS A 75 -2.66 -11.16 -8.08
N THR A 76 -2.88 -12.35 -7.53
CA THR A 76 -3.99 -12.63 -6.63
C THR A 76 -3.53 -13.49 -5.49
N LEU A 77 -4.19 -13.34 -4.33
CA LEU A 77 -3.91 -14.15 -3.16
C LEU A 77 -4.58 -15.51 -3.29
N GLU A 78 -3.80 -16.56 -3.06
CA GLU A 78 -4.27 -17.91 -2.80
C GLU A 78 -4.08 -18.23 -1.30
N PRO A 79 -5.09 -18.02 -0.45
CA PRO A 79 -4.97 -18.23 1.00
C PRO A 79 -4.50 -19.64 1.37
N SER A 80 -4.97 -20.65 0.65
CA SER A 80 -4.63 -22.06 0.91
C SER A 80 -3.16 -22.40 0.64
N LEU A 81 -2.42 -21.55 -0.08
CA LEU A 81 -1.00 -21.73 -0.33
C LEU A 81 -0.11 -21.12 0.74
N SER A 82 -0.65 -20.34 1.68
CA SER A 82 0.11 -19.74 2.77
C SER A 82 -0.11 -20.49 4.08
N SER A 83 0.98 -21.01 4.65
CA SER A 83 0.99 -21.68 5.95
C SER A 83 0.82 -20.74 7.15
N THR A 84 0.94 -19.43 6.94
CA THR A 84 0.80 -18.40 7.99
C THR A 84 -0.45 -17.54 7.82
N PHE A 85 -1.29 -17.83 6.82
CA PHE A 85 -2.57 -17.17 6.61
C PHE A 85 -3.57 -17.50 7.72
N ASN A 86 -4.24 -16.47 8.22
CA ASN A 86 -5.30 -16.58 9.21
C ASN A 86 -6.43 -15.60 8.90
N SER A 87 -7.61 -16.10 8.53
CA SER A 87 -8.79 -15.24 8.34
C SER A 87 -9.34 -14.78 9.69
N THR A 88 -9.67 -13.50 9.82
CA THR A 88 -10.33 -12.96 11.02
C THR A 88 -11.86 -13.03 10.92
N HIS A 89 -12.38 -13.33 9.73
CA HIS A 89 -13.81 -13.28 9.36
C HIS A 89 -14.51 -11.94 9.60
N LEU A 90 -13.78 -10.88 9.97
CA LEU A 90 -14.33 -9.53 10.09
C LEU A 90 -14.61 -8.96 8.69
N PRO A 91 -15.85 -8.56 8.38
CA PRO A 91 -16.16 -7.98 7.08
C PRO A 91 -15.38 -6.69 6.82
N PHE A 92 -14.95 -6.53 5.57
CA PHE A 92 -14.25 -5.35 5.08
C PHE A 92 -15.06 -4.69 3.95
N SER A 93 -15.22 -3.37 4.02
CA SER A 93 -15.73 -2.57 2.92
C SER A 93 -15.21 -1.15 3.04
N VAL A 94 -14.57 -0.66 1.97
CA VAL A 94 -14.05 0.71 1.90
C VAL A 94 -14.57 1.37 0.62
N ARG A 95 -14.92 2.65 0.72
CA ARG A 95 -15.21 3.51 -0.43
C ARG A 95 -14.25 4.70 -0.43
N TYR A 96 -13.52 4.83 -1.53
CA TYR A 96 -12.62 5.94 -1.80
C TYR A 96 -13.37 7.07 -2.52
N GLY A 97 -12.69 8.20 -2.74
CA GLY A 97 -13.23 9.29 -3.56
C GLY A 97 -13.59 8.82 -4.97
N GLU A 98 -12.74 7.96 -5.53
CA GLU A 98 -12.97 7.26 -6.79
C GLU A 98 -12.80 5.77 -6.52
N GLY A 99 -13.90 5.08 -6.21
CA GLY A 99 -13.92 3.63 -6.18
C GLY A 99 -14.17 2.94 -4.84
N PHE A 100 -14.07 1.60 -4.80
CA PHE A 100 -14.32 0.77 -3.63
C PHE A 100 -13.62 -0.59 -3.66
N SER A 101 -13.50 -1.21 -2.49
CA SER A 101 -13.14 -2.62 -2.33
C SER A 101 -13.93 -3.23 -1.17
N SER A 102 -14.25 -4.52 -1.26
CA SER A 102 -14.99 -5.27 -0.25
C SER A 102 -14.55 -6.73 -0.16
N GLY A 103 -14.71 -7.31 1.02
CA GLY A 103 -14.36 -8.70 1.33
C GLY A 103 -14.25 -8.88 2.84
N TYR A 104 -13.10 -9.36 3.33
CA TYR A 104 -12.89 -9.61 4.76
C TYR A 104 -11.44 -9.38 5.20
N TYR A 105 -11.23 -9.09 6.48
CA TYR A 105 -9.89 -8.96 7.05
C TYR A 105 -9.24 -10.32 7.34
N ALA A 106 -7.94 -10.40 7.14
CA ALA A 106 -7.07 -11.52 7.46
C ALA A 106 -5.75 -11.03 8.06
N GLN A 107 -4.98 -11.97 8.57
CA GLN A 107 -3.60 -11.78 9.00
C GLN A 107 -2.71 -12.75 8.24
N ASP A 108 -1.54 -12.28 7.81
CA ASP A 108 -0.50 -13.12 7.23
C ASP A 108 0.87 -12.44 7.44
N THR A 109 1.95 -13.09 7.02
CA THR A 109 3.28 -12.49 6.92
C THR A 109 3.35 -11.63 5.66
N ILE A 110 3.66 -10.35 5.82
CA ILE A 110 4.02 -9.47 4.68
C ILE A 110 5.53 -9.27 4.69
N THR A 111 6.18 -9.59 3.57
CA THR A 111 7.60 -9.40 3.36
C THR A 111 7.83 -8.16 2.50
N ILE A 112 8.67 -7.26 3.00
CA ILE A 112 8.98 -5.99 2.34
C ILE A 112 10.50 -5.80 2.33
N ASN A 113 11.09 -5.68 1.13
CA ASN A 113 12.54 -5.66 0.93
C ASN A 113 13.27 -6.75 1.74
N ASP A 114 12.90 -8.01 1.48
CA ASP A 114 13.39 -9.23 2.16
C ASP A 114 13.18 -9.28 3.69
N THR A 115 12.44 -8.32 4.26
CA THR A 115 12.15 -8.28 5.69
C THR A 115 10.73 -8.80 5.95
N PRO A 116 10.57 -9.99 6.55
CA PRO A 116 9.26 -10.52 6.90
C PRO A 116 8.68 -9.80 8.13
N VAL A 117 7.41 -9.42 8.06
CA VAL A 117 6.62 -8.85 9.15
C VAL A 117 5.45 -9.81 9.45
N PRO A 118 5.50 -10.58 10.55
CA PRO A 118 4.47 -11.56 10.83
C PRO A 118 3.20 -10.94 11.43
N GLY A 119 2.04 -11.48 11.06
CA GLY A 119 0.75 -11.12 11.65
C GLY A 119 0.25 -9.73 11.26
N VAL A 120 0.59 -9.28 10.05
CA VAL A 120 0.09 -8.01 9.52
C VAL A 120 -1.38 -8.17 9.14
N ASN A 121 -2.20 -7.23 9.60
CA ASN A 121 -3.59 -7.15 9.20
C ASN A 121 -3.71 -6.56 7.79
N PHE A 122 -4.51 -7.19 6.94
CA PHE A 122 -4.88 -6.70 5.62
C PHE A 122 -6.27 -7.24 5.27
N ALA A 123 -6.89 -6.74 4.20
CA ALA A 123 -8.14 -7.26 3.69
C ALA A 123 -7.94 -8.08 2.41
N VAL A 124 -8.66 -9.19 2.33
CA VAL A 124 -8.83 -9.99 1.14
C VAL A 124 -10.02 -9.40 0.38
N SER A 125 -9.76 -8.87 -0.81
CA SER A 125 -10.76 -8.24 -1.67
C SER A 125 -11.44 -9.29 -2.54
N ASP A 126 -12.68 -9.62 -2.22
CA ASP A 126 -13.55 -10.49 -3.03
C ASP A 126 -14.20 -9.71 -4.20
N TYR A 127 -14.32 -8.39 -4.06
CA TYR A 127 -14.92 -7.52 -5.07
C TYR A 127 -14.36 -6.09 -4.98
N ASN A 128 -13.95 -5.53 -6.11
CA ASN A 128 -13.60 -4.11 -6.26
C ASN A 128 -14.00 -3.60 -7.66
N ASP A 129 -13.90 -2.29 -7.89
CA ASP A 129 -14.25 -1.71 -9.19
C ASP A 129 -13.23 -1.98 -10.31
N GLY A 130 -12.03 -2.43 -9.98
CA GLY A 130 -10.90 -2.54 -10.91
C GLY A 130 -10.36 -1.21 -11.41
N GLU A 131 -10.98 -0.07 -11.09
CA GLU A 131 -10.56 1.27 -11.51
C GLU A 131 -9.40 1.78 -10.67
N LEU A 132 -9.42 1.47 -9.37
CA LEU A 132 -8.35 1.75 -8.42
C LEU A 132 -7.01 1.11 -8.79
N THR A 133 -7.03 0.05 -9.61
CA THR A 133 -5.90 -0.81 -9.96
C THR A 133 -5.42 -0.65 -11.41
N LEU A 134 -6.08 0.19 -12.23
CA LEU A 134 -5.82 0.34 -13.68
C LEU A 134 -4.38 0.70 -14.08
N ASN A 135 -3.51 1.08 -13.14
CA ASN A 135 -2.13 1.50 -13.39
C ASN A 135 -1.08 0.44 -13.04
N GLY A 136 -1.47 -0.83 -12.94
CA GLY A 136 -0.56 -1.94 -12.62
C GLY A 136 -0.33 -2.16 -11.13
N ALA A 137 -1.23 -1.64 -10.29
CA ALA A 137 -1.35 -2.07 -8.91
C ALA A 137 -2.32 -3.25 -8.85
N ASP A 138 -2.06 -4.23 -8.00
CA ASP A 138 -2.99 -5.31 -7.69
C ASP A 138 -3.98 -4.87 -6.61
N GLY A 139 -3.56 -3.99 -5.71
CA GLY A 139 -4.36 -3.45 -4.60
C GLY A 139 -3.72 -2.22 -3.96
N ILE A 140 -4.06 -1.95 -2.70
CA ILE A 140 -3.63 -0.74 -1.97
C ILE A 140 -2.88 -1.11 -0.70
N LEU A 141 -1.78 -0.40 -0.42
CA LEU A 141 -1.07 -0.38 0.85
C LEU A 141 -1.44 0.88 1.63
N GLY A 142 -2.51 0.81 2.42
CA GLY A 142 -2.93 1.89 3.31
C GLY A 142 -2.04 2.01 4.55
N ILE A 143 -1.40 3.16 4.73
CA ILE A 143 -0.48 3.47 5.85
C ILE A 143 -0.83 4.76 6.59
N GLY A 144 -2.03 5.28 6.38
CA GLY A 144 -2.60 6.39 7.15
C GLY A 144 -2.91 6.01 8.61
N PRO A 145 -3.41 6.94 9.44
CA PRO A 145 -3.65 6.70 10.86
C PRO A 145 -4.59 5.53 11.15
N ASP A 146 -4.18 4.54 11.96
CA ASP A 146 -4.95 3.32 12.25
C ASP A 146 -6.45 3.56 12.51
N ARG A 147 -6.80 4.66 13.20
CA ARG A 147 -8.19 5.05 13.50
C ARG A 147 -9.10 5.11 12.27
N LEU A 148 -8.59 5.40 11.07
CA LEU A 148 -9.42 5.45 9.86
C LEU A 148 -9.97 4.07 9.47
N SER A 149 -9.30 2.98 9.85
CA SER A 149 -9.77 1.61 9.56
C SER A 149 -11.11 1.28 10.23
N MET A 150 -11.50 2.00 11.28
CA MET A 150 -12.77 1.76 11.99
C MET A 150 -13.98 1.99 11.09
N TYR A 151 -13.86 2.80 10.04
CA TYR A 151 -14.94 3.06 9.10
C TYR A 151 -15.10 1.96 8.05
N ASN A 152 -14.18 1.00 7.99
CA ASN A 152 -14.12 -0.01 6.94
C ASN A 152 -14.65 -1.38 7.38
N ASN A 153 -15.22 -1.47 8.59
CA ASN A 153 -15.81 -2.70 9.12
C ASN A 153 -17.05 -2.39 9.98
N PRO A 154 -18.03 -3.31 10.04
CA PRO A 154 -19.30 -3.07 10.72
C PRO A 154 -19.18 -2.96 12.25
N GLU A 155 -18.06 -3.41 12.82
CA GLU A 155 -17.83 -3.42 14.27
C GLU A 155 -17.14 -2.16 14.78
N ASN A 156 -16.80 -1.20 13.90
CA ASN A 156 -16.01 -0.02 14.24
C ASN A 156 -14.67 -0.36 14.92
N LYS A 157 -14.11 -1.54 14.64
CA LYS A 157 -12.83 -1.99 15.19
C LYS A 157 -11.70 -1.23 14.52
N ILE A 158 -10.77 -0.73 15.32
CA ILE A 158 -9.51 -0.19 14.81
C ILE A 158 -8.60 -1.39 14.48
N ILE A 159 -8.20 -1.48 13.22
CA ILE A 159 -7.30 -2.50 12.68
C ILE A 159 -5.91 -1.84 12.51
N PRO A 160 -4.87 -2.32 13.21
CA PRO A 160 -3.51 -1.80 13.08
C PRO A 160 -2.97 -1.93 11.65
N THR A 161 -2.39 -0.85 11.13
CA THR A 161 -1.67 -0.85 9.85
C THR A 161 -0.38 -1.67 9.90
N LEU A 162 0.23 -1.87 8.73
CA LEU A 162 1.59 -2.42 8.60
C LEU A 162 2.60 -1.67 9.49
N VAL A 163 2.56 -0.33 9.54
CA VAL A 163 3.53 0.48 10.30
C VAL A 163 3.42 0.21 11.80
N THR A 164 2.18 0.15 12.30
CA THR A 164 1.92 -0.21 13.70
C THR A 164 2.36 -1.64 13.98
N THR A 165 2.02 -2.59 13.09
CA THR A 165 2.43 -4.00 13.25
C THR A 165 3.96 -4.15 13.25
N MET A 166 4.68 -3.46 12.35
CA MET A 166 6.14 -3.46 12.33
C MET A 166 6.72 -2.99 13.66
N HIS A 167 6.13 -1.97 14.28
CA HIS A 167 6.60 -1.47 15.57
C HIS A 167 6.27 -2.46 16.70
N GLU A 168 5.05 -3.00 16.75
CA GLU A 168 4.62 -3.97 17.76
C GLU A 168 5.38 -5.31 17.70
N LYS A 169 5.94 -5.64 16.53
CA LYS A 169 6.78 -6.83 16.31
C LYS A 169 8.28 -6.55 16.41
N ASP A 170 8.68 -5.38 16.90
CA ASP A 170 10.08 -4.94 16.99
C ASP A 170 10.85 -5.03 15.64
N VAL A 171 10.12 -4.94 14.52
CA VAL A 171 10.71 -4.87 13.18
C VAL A 171 11.31 -3.47 12.96
N ILE A 172 10.67 -2.44 13.51
CA ILE A 172 11.17 -1.05 13.52
C ILE A 172 11.14 -0.47 14.94
N ASN A 173 12.15 0.34 15.27
CA ASN A 173 12.29 0.89 16.62
C ASN A 173 11.33 2.07 16.89
N GLN A 174 10.88 2.75 15.84
CA GLN A 174 10.01 3.92 15.93
C GLN A 174 8.81 3.73 15.01
N LYS A 175 7.61 4.04 15.50
CA LYS A 175 6.37 4.02 14.70
C LYS A 175 6.25 5.26 13.81
N VAL A 176 7.19 5.39 12.87
CA VAL A 176 7.25 6.49 11.89
C VAL A 176 7.65 5.93 10.54
N PHE A 177 7.28 6.64 9.48
CA PHE A 177 7.84 6.43 8.15
C PHE A 177 8.17 7.77 7.52
N SER A 178 9.08 7.77 6.55
CA SER A 178 9.37 8.93 5.71
C SER A 178 9.28 8.54 4.25
N VAL A 179 8.96 9.52 3.40
CA VAL A 179 8.78 9.30 1.97
C VAL A 179 9.58 10.34 1.21
N TYR A 180 10.41 9.87 0.28
CA TYR A 180 11.15 10.66 -0.67
C TYR A 180 10.59 10.44 -2.07
N PHE A 181 10.05 11.50 -2.67
CA PHE A 181 9.49 11.50 -4.01
C PHE A 181 10.40 12.25 -4.98
N GLN A 182 10.60 11.71 -6.19
CA GLN A 182 11.19 12.47 -7.29
C GLN A 182 10.16 12.65 -8.42
N PRO A 183 10.12 13.83 -9.08
CA PRO A 183 9.32 14.03 -10.28
C PRO A 183 9.74 13.08 -11.41
N ILE A 184 8.78 12.60 -12.21
CA ILE A 184 9.15 11.90 -13.45
C ILE A 184 9.63 12.94 -14.45
N THR A 185 10.80 12.69 -15.04
CA THR A 185 11.27 13.44 -16.22
C THR A 185 11.60 12.44 -17.32
N THR A 186 11.60 12.89 -18.58
CA THR A 186 11.93 12.03 -19.74
C THR A 186 13.32 11.39 -19.67
N LYS A 187 14.16 11.81 -18.72
CA LYS A 187 15.54 11.34 -18.54
C LYS A 187 15.73 10.45 -17.32
N GLN A 188 14.73 10.29 -16.44
CA GLN A 188 14.89 9.52 -15.20
C GLN A 188 14.24 8.13 -15.27
N PRO A 189 14.81 7.14 -14.54
CA PRO A 189 14.19 5.83 -14.40
C PRO A 189 12.84 5.95 -13.68
N ARG A 190 11.93 5.01 -13.94
CA ARG A 190 10.62 4.99 -13.26
C ARG A 190 10.72 4.63 -11.79
N ILE A 191 11.79 3.96 -11.34
CA ILE A 191 12.07 3.75 -9.92
C ILE A 191 12.86 4.96 -9.44
N ASN A 192 12.20 5.87 -8.73
CA ASN A 192 12.73 7.21 -8.44
C ASN A 192 12.26 7.77 -7.10
N GLY A 193 11.77 6.93 -6.18
CA GLY A 193 11.53 7.38 -4.82
C GLY A 193 11.76 6.26 -3.82
N GLU A 194 11.70 6.61 -2.54
CA GLU A 194 12.06 5.75 -1.42
C GLU A 194 11.08 5.96 -0.27
N ILE A 195 10.56 4.88 0.31
CA ILE A 195 9.88 4.91 1.61
C ILE A 195 10.79 4.26 2.64
N VAL A 196 10.90 4.89 3.81
CA VAL A 196 11.70 4.38 4.93
C VAL A 196 10.79 4.17 6.13
N PHE A 197 10.71 2.94 6.63
CA PHE A 197 10.04 2.64 7.90
C PHE A 197 11.04 2.70 9.06
N GLY A 198 10.62 3.26 10.19
CA GLY A 198 11.43 3.36 11.41
C GLY A 198 12.27 4.63 11.54
N GLY A 199 12.21 5.54 10.56
CA GLY A 199 12.92 6.82 10.63
C GLY A 199 13.00 7.53 9.29
N VAL A 200 14.11 8.25 9.10
CA VAL A 200 14.41 9.04 7.92
C VAL A 200 15.83 8.75 7.45
N GLU A 201 16.00 8.64 6.14
CA GLU A 201 17.31 8.46 5.54
C GLU A 201 17.98 9.83 5.35
N ALA A 202 19.14 10.02 5.98
CA ALA A 202 19.83 11.32 6.04
C ALA A 202 20.26 11.82 4.66
N LYS A 203 20.53 10.91 3.70
CA LYS A 203 20.91 11.25 2.33
C LYS A 203 19.82 12.05 1.58
N HIS A 204 18.57 11.99 2.03
CA HIS A 204 17.42 12.68 1.45
C HIS A 204 17.07 13.99 2.16
N VAL A 205 17.77 14.34 3.23
CA VAL A 205 17.47 15.52 4.05
C VAL A 205 18.55 16.57 3.86
N VAL A 206 18.14 17.78 3.48
CA VAL A 206 19.01 18.97 3.43
C VAL A 206 18.54 19.95 4.50
N GLY A 207 19.40 20.24 5.47
CA GLY A 207 19.06 21.09 6.62
C GLY A 207 18.27 20.35 7.72
N ASP A 208 17.61 21.12 8.59
CA ASP A 208 16.87 20.57 9.73
C ASP A 208 15.43 20.17 9.37
N ILE A 209 14.95 19.07 9.94
CA ILE A 209 13.56 18.64 9.83
C ILE A 209 12.67 19.57 10.67
N LYS A 210 11.69 20.21 10.02
CA LYS A 210 10.68 21.02 10.70
C LYS A 210 9.47 20.16 11.06
N ILE A 211 9.10 20.18 12.34
CA ILE A 211 7.94 19.46 12.88
C ILE A 211 6.74 20.44 12.91
N ILE A 212 5.58 20.00 12.41
CA ILE A 212 4.34 20.78 12.39
C ILE A 212 3.28 20.02 13.19
N GLY A 213 2.70 20.67 14.22
CA GLY A 213 1.61 20.13 15.03
C GLY A 213 2.05 19.18 16.16
N GLN A 214 1.67 19.53 17.40
CA GLN A 214 1.53 18.62 18.54
C GLN A 214 0.10 18.76 19.05
#